data_AF-B4UCI7-F1
#
_entry.id   AF-B4UCI7-F1
#
_cell.length_a   1.000
_cell.length_b   1.000
_cell.length_c   1.000
_cell.angle_alpha   90.00
_cell.angle_beta   90.00
_cell.angle_gamma   90.00
#
_symmetry.space_group_name_H-M   'P 1'
#
loop_
_entity.id
_entity.type
_entity.pdbx_description
1 polymer ?
#
loop_
_entity_poly.entity_id
_entity_poly.type
_entity_poly.pdbx_seq_one_letter_code
_entity_poly.pdbx_strand_id
1 'polypeptide(L)'
;MHGEWSGSGRLALDLYYGERGRVGVSVAAGRELESLGGGAVLRTDVLGAALTGAHTLSATWAVTWDLTAQRQGDLYTRVGGRLGVRRSF
;
A
#
# COMPACT_ATOMS: atom_id res chain seq x y z
N MET A 1 12.97 -31.26 7.35
CA MET A 1 12.06 -30.15 7.00
C MET A 1 12.86 -28.86 7.11
N HIS A 2 13.31 -28.30 5.98
CA HIS A 2 14.01 -27.00 5.99
C HIS A 2 12.96 -25.91 6.15
N GLY A 3 13.07 -25.10 7.20
CA GLY A 3 12.18 -23.96 7.38
C GLY A 3 12.38 -22.98 6.24
N GLU A 4 11.36 -22.78 5.42
CA GLU A 4 11.39 -21.78 4.36
C GLU A 4 11.16 -20.39 4.95
N TRP A 5 12.07 -19.47 4.65
CA TRP A 5 12.02 -18.11 5.16
C TRP A 5 11.16 -17.24 4.23
N SER A 6 10.01 -16.79 4.72
CA SER A 6 9.24 -15.71 4.07
C SER A 6 9.52 -14.39 4.77
N GLY A 7 9.79 -13.35 3.97
CA GLY A 7 10.08 -12.02 4.46
C GLY A 7 9.41 -10.97 3.59
N SER A 8 9.00 -9.88 4.23
CA SER A 8 8.46 -8.69 3.56
C SER A 8 9.03 -7.44 4.19
N GLY A 9 9.22 -6.40 3.38
CA GLY A 9 9.68 -5.10 3.82
C GLY A 9 8.88 -3.98 3.16
N ARG A 10 8.82 -2.83 3.83
CA ARG A 10 8.20 -1.62 3.32
C ARG A 10 9.08 -0.42 3.65
N LEU A 11 9.29 0.42 2.65
CA LEU A 11 9.87 1.75 2.81
C LEU A 11 8.80 2.78 2.50
N ALA A 12 8.72 3.81 3.33
CA ALA A 12 7.79 4.90 3.18
C ALA A 12 8.47 6.23 3.49
N LEU A 13 8.13 7.25 2.71
CA LEU A 13 8.54 8.63 2.91
C LEU A 13 7.29 9.48 2.96
N ASP A 14 7.17 10.29 4.01
CA ASP A 14 6.08 11.22 4.22
C ASP A 14 6.60 12.64 4.33
N LEU A 15 6.05 13.54 3.52
CA LEU A 15 6.28 14.97 3.59
C LEU A 15 5.06 15.64 4.22
N TYR A 16 5.28 16.29 5.36
CA TYR A 16 4.27 17.05 6.07
C TYR A 16 4.39 18.53 5.73
N TYR A 17 3.25 19.21 5.60
CA TYR A 17 3.18 20.64 5.33
C TYR A 17 1.90 21.25 5.89
N GLY A 18 1.96 22.56 6.17
CA GLY A 18 0.89 23.25 6.89
C GLY A 18 0.63 22.60 8.26
N GLU A 19 -0.59 22.75 8.78
CA GLU A 19 -0.91 22.20 10.11
C GLU A 19 -1.21 20.70 10.11
N ARG A 20 -1.84 20.19 9.04
CA ARG A 20 -2.34 18.80 8.98
C ARG A 20 -2.20 18.18 7.59
N GLY A 21 -1.46 18.83 6.68
CA GLY A 21 -1.25 18.36 5.32
C GLY A 21 -0.12 17.33 5.26
N ARG A 22 -0.30 16.31 4.43
CA ARG A 22 0.73 15.28 4.17
C ARG A 22 0.64 14.78 2.75
N VAL A 23 1.77 14.51 2.12
CA VAL A 23 1.86 13.63 0.94
C VAL A 23 2.88 12.54 1.26
N GLY A 24 2.57 11.31 0.86
CA GLY A 24 3.40 10.15 1.15
C GLY A 24 3.59 9.26 -0.06
N VAL A 25 4.77 8.68 -0.18
CA VAL A 25 5.08 7.61 -1.12
C VAL A 25 5.57 6.39 -0.37
N SER A 26 5.24 5.20 -0.85
CA SER A 26 5.77 3.98 -0.28
C SER A 26 5.98 2.90 -1.33
N VAL A 27 6.98 2.07 -1.09
CA VAL A 27 7.21 0.83 -1.83
C VAL A 27 7.29 -0.33 -0.85
N ALA A 28 6.70 -1.45 -1.22
CA ALA A 28 6.71 -2.67 -0.43
C ALA A 28 7.13 -3.83 -1.32
N ALA A 29 7.98 -4.71 -0.80
CA ALA A 29 8.40 -5.92 -1.48
C ALA A 29 8.37 -7.09 -0.49
N GLY A 30 7.86 -8.23 -0.92
CA GLY A 30 7.79 -9.40 -0.07
C GLY A 30 7.44 -10.66 -0.84
N ARG A 31 7.33 -11.77 -0.11
CA ARG A 31 6.88 -13.04 -0.66
C ARG A 31 5.57 -13.44 -0.01
N GLU A 32 4.61 -13.77 -0.86
CA GLU A 32 3.37 -14.40 -0.42
C GLU A 32 3.42 -15.89 -0.76
N LEU A 33 2.97 -16.69 0.20
CA LEU A 33 2.73 -18.11 0.02
C LEU A 33 1.22 -18.28 -0.01
N GLU A 34 0.68 -18.61 -1.17
CA GLU A 34 -0.74 -18.89 -1.35
C GLU A 34 -0.93 -20.41 -1.45
N SER A 35 -1.80 -20.98 -0.64
CA SER A 35 -2.12 -22.41 -0.75
C SER A 35 -3.14 -22.63 -1.87
N LEU A 36 -2.79 -23.43 -2.86
CA LEU A 36 -3.67 -23.79 -3.98
C LEU A 36 -4.56 -25.01 -3.66
N GLY A 37 -4.51 -25.53 -2.43
CA GLY A 37 -5.12 -26.82 -2.07
C GLY A 37 -4.30 -28.02 -2.54
N GLY A 38 -4.62 -29.22 -2.04
CA GLY A 38 -3.95 -30.46 -2.46
C GLY A 38 -2.45 -30.57 -2.09
N GLY A 39 -1.96 -29.73 -1.17
CA GLY A 39 -0.54 -29.66 -0.80
C GLY A 39 0.32 -28.79 -1.71
N ALA A 40 -0.26 -28.15 -2.73
CA ALA A 40 0.44 -27.20 -3.57
C ALA A 40 0.45 -25.79 -2.94
N VAL A 41 1.62 -25.15 -2.95
CA VAL A 41 1.82 -23.78 -2.49
C VAL A 41 2.38 -22.96 -3.65
N LEU A 42 1.68 -21.89 -4.02
CA LEU A 42 2.16 -20.91 -4.98
C LEU A 42 2.97 -19.86 -4.23
N ARG A 43 4.25 -19.77 -4.56
CA ARG A 43 5.13 -18.74 -4.04
C ARG A 43 5.20 -17.60 -5.04
N THR A 44 4.80 -16.41 -4.61
CA THR A 44 4.74 -15.25 -5.48
C THR A 44 5.47 -14.07 -4.86
N ASP A 45 6.39 -13.47 -5.63
CA ASP A 45 7.01 -12.20 -5.25
C ASP A 45 5.99 -11.07 -5.46
N VAL A 46 5.80 -10.26 -4.43
CA VAL A 46 4.88 -9.13 -4.46
C VAL A 46 5.67 -7.84 -4.41
N LEU A 47 5.40 -6.95 -5.36
CA LEU A 47 5.92 -5.58 -5.38
C LEU A 47 4.76 -4.60 -5.42
N GLY A 48 4.68 -3.75 -4.41
CA GLY A 48 3.66 -2.71 -4.27
C GLY A 48 4.27 -1.33 -4.24
N ALA A 49 3.56 -0.36 -4.82
CA ALA A 49 3.81 1.05 -4.68
C ALA A 49 2.51 1.76 -4.29
N ALA A 50 2.62 2.81 -3.49
CA ALA A 50 1.47 3.66 -3.16
C ALA A 50 1.86 5.12 -3.08
N LEU A 51 0.95 5.98 -3.52
CA LEU A 51 0.95 7.42 -3.29
C LEU A 51 -0.26 7.77 -2.44
N THR A 52 -0.06 8.64 -1.45
CA THR A 52 -1.13 9.07 -0.54
C THR A 52 -1.06 10.57 -0.35
N GLY A 53 -2.21 11.20 -0.13
CA GLY A 53 -2.28 12.61 0.23
C GLY A 53 -3.42 12.90 1.18
N ALA A 54 -3.18 13.86 2.07
CA ALA A 54 -4.17 14.46 2.93
C ALA A 54 -3.98 15.98 2.90
N HIS A 55 -5.04 16.70 2.53
CA HIS A 55 -5.02 18.15 2.32
C HIS A 55 -6.11 18.78 3.18
N THR A 56 -5.71 19.68 4.08
CA THR A 56 -6.67 20.53 4.80
C THR A 56 -7.26 21.54 3.82
N LEU A 57 -8.58 21.58 3.71
CA LEU A 57 -9.29 22.60 2.93
C LEU A 57 -9.73 23.78 3.80
N SER A 58 -10.06 23.52 5.06
CA SER A 58 -10.41 24.53 6.07
C SER A 58 -10.17 23.97 7.49
N ALA A 59 -10.44 24.76 8.53
CA ALA A 59 -10.31 24.31 9.92
C ALA A 59 -11.08 23.01 10.24
N THR A 60 -12.17 22.74 9.50
CA THR A 60 -13.06 21.60 9.74
C THR A 60 -13.11 20.60 8.60
N TRP A 61 -12.46 20.85 7.45
CA TRP A 61 -12.55 19.96 6.28
C TRP A 61 -11.17 19.57 5.77
N ALA A 62 -11.05 18.30 5.37
CA ALA A 62 -9.89 17.78 4.68
C ALA A 62 -10.30 16.81 3.56
N VAL A 63 -9.47 16.73 2.53
CA VAL A 63 -9.57 15.73 1.46
C VAL A 63 -8.41 14.75 1.61
N THR A 64 -8.68 13.48 1.39
CA THR A 64 -7.69 12.41 1.37
C THR A 64 -7.77 11.66 0.06
N TRP A 65 -6.64 11.18 -0.43
CA TRP A 65 -6.58 10.32 -1.59
C TRP A 65 -5.47 9.28 -1.44
N ASP A 66 -5.68 8.13 -2.06
CA ASP A 66 -4.63 7.13 -2.25
C ASP A 66 -4.70 6.52 -3.65
N LEU A 67 -3.53 6.21 -4.19
CA LEU A 67 -3.33 5.50 -5.43
C LEU A 67 -2.35 4.36 -5.15
N THR A 68 -2.70 3.15 -5.57
CA THR A 68 -1.93 1.94 -5.28
C THR A 68 -1.72 1.14 -6.56
N ALA A 69 -0.56 0.55 -6.70
CA ALA A 69 -0.25 -0.42 -7.73
C ALA A 69 0.50 -1.57 -7.09
N GLN A 70 0.03 -2.80 -7.29
CA GLN A 70 0.64 -4.00 -6.76
C GLN A 70 0.73 -5.05 -7.86
N ARG A 71 1.95 -5.55 -8.09
CA ARG A 71 2.21 -6.70 -8.94
C ARG A 71 2.38 -7.93 -8.05
N GLN A 72 1.64 -8.99 -8.35
CA GLN A 72 1.75 -10.30 -7.69
C GLN A 72 2.36 -11.28 -8.71
N GLY A 73 3.69 -11.38 -8.70
CA GLY A 73 4.47 -12.21 -9.60
C GLY A 73 4.23 -11.87 -11.07
N ASP A 74 4.01 -12.90 -11.88
CA ASP A 74 3.62 -12.78 -13.29
C ASP A 74 2.12 -13.00 -13.51
N LEU A 75 1.33 -13.11 -12.44
CA LEU A 75 -0.09 -13.46 -12.51
C LEU A 75 -0.93 -12.25 -12.91
N TYR A 76 -0.82 -11.15 -12.14
CA TYR A 76 -1.57 -9.93 -12.42
C TYR A 76 -0.99 -8.70 -11.71
N THR A 77 -1.36 -7.53 -12.26
CA THR A 77 -1.14 -6.22 -11.63
C THR A 77 -2.49 -5.66 -11.21
N ARG A 78 -2.61 -5.30 -9.93
CA ARG A 78 -3.78 -4.60 -9.38
C ARG A 78 -3.45 -3.13 -9.22
N VAL A 79 -4.27 -2.28 -9.83
CA VAL A 79 -4.23 -0.83 -9.60
C VAL A 79 -5.52 -0.45 -8.88
N GLY A 80 -5.40 0.43 -7.89
CA GLY A 80 -6.54 0.90 -7.12
C GLY A 80 -6.37 2.35 -6.74
N GLY A 81 -7.49 3.03 -6.49
CA GLY A 81 -7.49 4.38 -5.96
C GLY A 81 -8.68 4.62 -5.07
N ARG A 82 -8.54 5.57 -4.15
CA ARG A 82 -9.60 6.02 -3.25
C ARG A 82 -9.54 7.52 -3.11
N LEU A 83 -10.71 8.12 -3.00
CA LEU A 83 -10.92 9.51 -2.64
C LEU A 83 -11.79 9.56 -1.39
N GLY A 84 -11.48 10.47 -0.48
CA GLY A 84 -12.20 10.64 0.78
C GLY A 84 -12.27 12.09 1.19
N VAL A 85 -13.33 12.42 1.93
CA VAL A 85 -13.54 13.74 2.53
C VAL A 85 -13.77 13.52 4.03
N ARG A 86 -13.06 14.28 4.86
CA ARG A 86 -13.17 14.25 6.32
C ARG A 86 -13.66 15.59 6.84
N ARG A 87 -14.66 15.56 7.71
CA ARG A 87 -15.09 16.71 8.50
C ARG A 87 -14.72 16.51 9.97
N SER A 88 -14.10 17.51 10.59
CA SER A 88 -13.84 17.58 12.03
C SER A 88 -14.84 18.54 12.68
N PHE A 89 -15.32 18.20 13.88
CA PHE A 89 -16.29 18.97 14.67
C PHE A 89 -15.65 19.45 15.98
#